data_AF-A0A3B9IT73-F1
#
_entry.id   AF-A0A3B9IT73-F1
#
_cell.length_a   1.000
_cell.length_b   1.000
_cell.length_c   1.000
_cell.angle_alpha   90.00
_cell.angle_beta   90.00
_cell.angle_gamma   90.00
#
_symmetry.space_group_name_H-M   'P 1'
#
loop_
_entity.id
_entity.type
_entity.pdbx_description
1 polymer ?
#
loop_
_entity_poly.entity_id
_entity_poly.type
_entity_poly.pdbx_seq_one_letter_code
_entity_poly.pdbx_strand_id
1 'polypeptide(L)' 'MRYTEARLTEVAMLLLQDLDRDTVGFRANYDGTDEEPVVLPA' A
#
# COMPACT_ATOMS: atom_id res chain seq x y z
N MET A 1 8.10 -17.12 -3.90
CA MET A 1 7.21 -18.11 -4.56
C MET A 1 7.87 -18.53 -5.87
N ARG A 2 7.92 -19.83 -6.21
CA ARG A 2 8.79 -20.32 -7.31
C ARG A 2 8.08 -20.52 -8.67
N TYR A 3 6.74 -20.39 -8.76
CA TYR A 3 5.96 -20.71 -9.98
C TYR A 3 4.80 -19.74 -10.26
N THR A 4 4.83 -18.52 -9.74
CA THR A 4 3.73 -17.56 -9.91
C THR A 4 4.29 -16.19 -10.20
N GLU A 5 3.76 -15.55 -11.24
CA GLU A 5 3.99 -14.15 -11.56
C GLU A 5 2.76 -13.33 -11.14
N ALA A 6 2.97 -12.13 -10.61
CA ALA A 6 1.90 -11.27 -10.14
C ALA A 6 2.11 -9.83 -10.64
N ARG A 7 1.00 -9.17 -10.98
CA ARG A 7 0.94 -7.74 -11.26
C ARG A 7 -0.35 -7.18 -10.68
N LEU A 8 -0.36 -5.89 -10.35
CA LEU A 8 -1.56 -5.20 -9.90
C LEU A 8 -2.58 -5.11 -11.05
N THR A 9 -3.85 -5.25 -10.69
CA THR A 9 -4.96 -4.97 -11.61
C THR A 9 -5.18 -3.46 -11.69
N GLU A 10 -5.86 -2.99 -12.74
CA GLU A 10 -6.23 -1.58 -12.86
C GLU A 10 -7.06 -1.10 -11.66
N VAL A 11 -7.98 -1.95 -11.17
CA VAL A 11 -8.77 -1.66 -9.97
C VAL A 11 -7.88 -1.52 -8.73
N ALA A 12 -6.87 -2.37 -8.56
CA ALA A 12 -5.96 -2.28 -7.42
C ALA A 12 -5.11 -1.00 -7.45
N MET A 13 -4.81 -0.46 -8.64
CA MET A 13 -4.11 0.82 -8.77
C MET A 13 -4.96 2.00 -8.32
N LEU A 14 -6.28 1.93 -8.48
CA LEU A 14 -7.20 2.97 -7.99
C LEU A 14 -7.19 3.04 -6.45
N LEU A 15 -7.13 1.89 -5.76
CA LEU A 15 -7.06 1.84 -4.29
C LEU A 15 -5.77 2.43 -3.70
N LEU A 16 -4.73 2.60 -4.53
CA LEU A 16 -3.45 3.17 -4.16
C LEU A 16 -3.31 4.63 -4.66
N GLN A 17 -4.35 5.17 -5.30
CA GLN A 17 -4.32 6.51 -5.85
C GLN A 17 -4.18 7.53 -4.72
N ASP A 18 -3.31 8.52 -4.93
CA ASP A 18 -3.08 9.62 -3.97
C ASP A 18 -2.52 9.20 -2.60
N LEU A 19 -1.96 7.98 -2.48
CA LEU A 19 -1.29 7.52 -1.26
C LEU A 19 -0.11 8.41 -0.85
N ASP A 20 0.64 8.92 -1.82
CA ASP A 20 1.82 9.79 -1.61
C ASP A 20 1.46 11.27 -1.34
N ARG A 21 0.16 11.59 -1.20
CA ARG A 21 -0.32 12.97 -1.01
C ARG A 21 -0.77 13.29 0.42
N ASP A 22 -0.19 12.60 1.40
CA ASP A 22 -0.52 12.75 2.83
C ASP A 22 -2.03 12.63 3.12
N THR A 23 -2.73 11.77 2.36
CA THR A 23 -4.19 11.61 2.43
C THR A 23 -4.63 10.68 3.56
N VAL A 24 -3.72 9.84 4.06
CA VAL A 24 -3.97 8.85 5.11
C VAL A 24 -2.88 8.90 6.18
N GLY A 25 -3.22 8.50 7.40
CA GLY A 25 -2.24 8.35 8.47
C GLY A 25 -1.35 7.12 8.25
N PHE A 26 -0.10 7.24 8.65
CA PHE A 26 0.88 6.15 8.65
C PHE A 26 1.19 5.71 10.08
N ARG A 27 1.57 4.45 10.23
CA ARG A 27 2.03 3.88 11.50
C ARG A 27 3.30 3.06 11.27
N ALA A 28 4.09 2.88 12.32
CA ALA A 28 5.22 1.97 12.27
C ALA A 28 4.78 0.55 11.87
N ASN A 29 5.59 -0.11 11.03
CA ASN A 29 5.45 -1.51 10.68
C ASN A 29 5.77 -2.41 11.89
N TYR A 30 5.65 -3.73 11.73
CA TYR A 30 5.75 -4.68 12.83
C TYR A 30 7.06 -4.58 13.65
N ASP A 31 8.19 -4.33 13.01
CA ASP A 31 9.50 -4.22 13.66
C ASP A 31 9.96 -2.76 13.89
N GLY A 32 9.14 -1.79 13.48
CA GLY A 32 9.38 -0.36 13.64
C GLY A 32 10.46 0.23 12.72
N THR A 33 10.86 -0.49 11.68
CA THR A 33 11.89 -0.02 10.73
C THR A 33 11.34 0.87 9.63
N ASP A 34 10.12 0.61 9.19
CA ASP A 34 9.42 1.35 8.14
C ASP A 34 8.03 1.79 8.63
N GLU A 35 7.34 2.60 7.82
CA GLU A 35 5.96 3.01 8.06
C GLU A 35 5.02 2.43 7.00
N GLU A 36 3.81 2.05 7.41
CA GLU A 36 2.74 1.54 6.56
C GLU A 36 1.46 2.38 6.73
N PRO A 37 0.65 2.55 5.68
CA PRO A 37 -0.60 3.29 5.77
C PRO A 37 -1.62 2.53 6.63
N VAL A 38 -2.34 3.25 7.50
CA VAL A 38 -3.35 2.66 8.39
C VAL A 38 -4.59 2.21 7.60
N VAL A 39 -4.91 2.93 6.52
CA VAL A 39 -6.02 2.65 5.60
C VAL A 39 -5.59 2.96 4.17
N LEU A 40 -6.21 2.31 3.18
CA LEU A 40 -6.00 2.65 1.78
C LEU A 40 -6.87 3.85 1.37
N PRO A 41 -6.33 4.79 0.58
CA PRO A 41 -7.08 5.89 -0.02
C PRO A 41 -7.97 5.36 -1.17
N ALA A 42 -9.15 4.88 -0.80
CA ALA A 42 -10.28 4.52 -1.69
C ALA A 42 -9.98 3.52 -2.80
#